data_AF-A0A7S3ST87-F1
#
_entry.id   AF-A0A7S3ST87-F1
#
_cell.length_a   1.000
_cell.length_b   1.000
_cell.length_c   1.000
_cell.angle_alpha   90.00
_cell.angle_beta   90.00
_cell.angle_gamma   90.00
#
_symmetry.space_group_name_H-M   'P 1'
#
loop_
_entity.id
_entity.type
_entity.pdbx_description
1 polymer ?
#
loop_
_entity_poly.entity_id
_entity_poly.type
_entity_poly.pdbx_seq_one_letter_code
_entity_poly.pdbx_strand_id
1 'polypeptide(L)'
;QEHLAHWRSQAKRELVMLFPSTAAFGLLLSGTPHPPLAVRVRPTMSLDPADWKLLSRRDQVDGALTLAAAEAGTEAQVVTVTIPRSDDAPSLGLLLDEIATSGDAGIVAVEGLVEGGNGEKATAPLLPGDALVAAAEEGKPTTGVSLEGLPFDSVVERLSSLSSAVGVVVSVKRRAHSHSHSHSHAPPLTHAHTQTSRRSSHLLKLSL
;
A
#
# COMPACT_ATOMS: atom_id res chain seq x y z
N GLN A 1 -2.54 22.10 4.64
CA GLN A 1 -3.61 21.75 3.68
C GLN A 1 -3.12 21.71 2.22
N GLU A 2 -1.98 22.32 1.89
CA GLU A 2 -1.44 22.33 0.52
C GLU A 2 -0.76 21.01 0.09
N HIS A 3 -0.33 20.16 1.03
CA HIS A 3 0.35 18.89 0.73
C HIS A 3 -0.59 17.79 0.19
N LEU A 4 -1.90 17.89 0.47
CA LEU A 4 -2.94 17.00 -0.09
C LEU A 4 -3.30 17.36 -1.53
N ALA A 5 -3.02 18.58 -1.98
CA ALA A 5 -3.32 19.04 -3.32
C ALA A 5 -2.28 18.58 -4.36
N HIS A 6 -1.01 18.42 -3.94
CA HIS A 6 0.05 17.92 -4.81
C HIS A 6 -0.16 16.45 -5.21
N TRP A 7 -0.70 15.64 -4.29
CA TRP A 7 -0.94 14.20 -4.51
C TRP A 7 -2.06 13.92 -5.52
N ARG A 8 -3.05 14.82 -5.64
CA ARG A 8 -4.15 14.68 -6.61
C ARG A 8 -3.73 14.93 -8.06
N SER A 9 -2.55 15.52 -8.30
CA SER A 9 -2.17 16.00 -9.63
C SER A 9 -1.28 15.05 -10.44
N GLN A 10 -0.75 13.96 -9.86
CA GLN A 10 0.23 13.10 -10.56
C GLN A 10 -0.31 11.80 -11.16
N ALA A 11 -1.56 11.42 -10.91
CA ALA A 11 -2.21 10.28 -11.55
C ALA A 11 -2.70 10.61 -12.98
N LYS A 12 -1.80 11.11 -13.83
CA LYS A 12 -1.99 11.09 -15.28
C LYS A 12 -1.00 10.08 -15.83
N ARG A 13 -1.45 8.87 -16.17
CA ARG A 13 -1.11 8.17 -17.43
C ARG A 13 -1.64 6.73 -17.54
N GLU A 14 -2.19 6.51 -18.73
CA GLU A 14 -2.26 5.30 -19.56
C GLU A 14 -2.80 3.99 -18.95
N LEU A 15 -4.11 3.86 -19.09
CA LEU A 15 -4.87 2.62 -19.02
C LEU A 15 -4.49 1.69 -20.20
N VAL A 16 -3.54 0.78 -20.01
CA VAL A 16 -3.32 -0.31 -20.96
C VAL A 16 -4.37 -1.39 -20.71
N MET A 17 -5.48 -1.32 -21.43
CA MET A 17 -6.48 -2.40 -21.49
C MET A 17 -5.88 -3.58 -22.27
N LEU A 18 -5.45 -4.61 -21.53
CA LEU A 18 -5.15 -5.92 -22.11
C LEU A 18 -6.47 -6.63 -22.41
N PHE A 19 -7.00 -6.43 -23.61
CA PHE A 19 -8.06 -7.28 -24.16
C PHE A 19 -7.44 -8.60 -24.66
N PRO A 20 -7.94 -9.79 -24.24
CA PRO A 20 -7.64 -11.01 -24.97
C PRO A 20 -8.25 -10.92 -26.37
N SER A 21 -7.40 -11.13 -27.37
CA SER A 21 -7.71 -11.00 -28.79
C SER A 21 -8.73 -12.05 -29.25
N THR A 22 -9.81 -11.57 -29.90
CA THR A 22 -10.72 -12.27 -30.83
C THR A 22 -11.52 -13.47 -30.32
N ALA A 23 -12.77 -13.23 -29.90
CA ALA A 23 -13.93 -14.00 -30.34
C ALA A 23 -15.24 -13.20 -30.17
N ALA A 24 -15.96 -13.05 -31.28
CA ALA A 24 -17.39 -12.79 -31.42
C ALA A 24 -18.03 -11.63 -30.62
N PHE A 25 -18.13 -10.50 -31.32
CA PHE A 25 -19.12 -9.46 -31.10
C PHE A 25 -20.52 -10.05 -31.31
N GLY A 26 -21.33 -10.11 -30.24
CA GLY A 26 -22.73 -10.51 -30.34
C GLY A 26 -23.31 -11.01 -29.04
N LEU A 27 -23.76 -10.11 -28.17
CA LEU A 27 -24.96 -10.32 -27.35
C LEU A 27 -25.39 -9.01 -26.67
N LEU A 28 -26.63 -8.65 -26.98
CA LEU A 28 -27.43 -7.63 -26.33
C LEU A 28 -27.70 -8.06 -24.88
N LEU A 29 -27.03 -7.47 -23.89
CA LEU A 29 -27.40 -7.58 -22.47
C LEU A 29 -27.22 -6.23 -21.78
N SER A 30 -28.28 -5.81 -21.10
CA SER A 30 -28.42 -4.62 -20.28
C SER A 30 -27.57 -4.67 -19.00
N GLY A 31 -26.25 -4.71 -19.15
CA GLY A 31 -25.31 -4.58 -18.05
C GLY A 31 -24.44 -3.36 -18.26
N THR A 32 -24.54 -2.36 -17.38
CA THR A 32 -23.49 -1.35 -17.27
C THR A 32 -22.15 -2.05 -17.07
N PRO A 33 -21.11 -1.75 -17.87
CA PRO A 33 -19.80 -2.35 -17.66
C PRO A 33 -19.29 -1.92 -16.28
N HIS A 34 -19.27 -2.85 -15.33
CA HIS A 34 -18.75 -2.59 -14.00
C HIS A 34 -17.22 -2.60 -14.02
N PRO A 35 -16.55 -1.69 -13.28
CA PRO A 35 -15.11 -1.72 -13.15
C PRO A 35 -14.62 -3.04 -12.52
N PRO A 36 -13.37 -3.47 -12.81
CA PRO A 36 -12.81 -4.69 -12.24
C PRO A 36 -12.79 -4.64 -10.71
N LEU A 37 -12.80 -5.81 -10.06
CA LEU A 37 -12.80 -5.93 -8.60
C LEU A 37 -11.64 -5.16 -7.94
N ALA A 38 -10.45 -5.38 -8.48
CA ALA A 38 -9.21 -4.68 -8.19
C ALA A 38 -8.38 -4.62 -9.48
N VAL A 39 -7.47 -3.65 -9.57
CA VAL A 39 -6.61 -3.47 -10.75
C VAL A 39 -5.17 -3.78 -10.35
N ARG A 40 -4.49 -4.62 -11.15
CA ARG A 40 -3.04 -4.78 -11.05
C ARG A 40 -2.36 -3.56 -11.62
N VAL A 41 -1.49 -2.93 -10.85
CA VAL A 41 -0.60 -1.89 -11.37
C VAL A 41 0.68 -2.55 -11.89
N ARG A 42 1.18 -2.10 -13.05
CA ARG A 42 2.57 -2.39 -13.46
C ARG A 42 3.42 -1.18 -13.02
N PRO A 43 4.46 -1.37 -12.20
CA PRO A 43 5.06 -0.25 -11.49
C PRO A 43 5.84 0.69 -12.43
N THR A 44 5.62 1.99 -12.25
CA THR A 44 6.65 3.03 -12.47
C THR A 44 7.31 3.46 -11.15
N MET A 45 6.69 3.12 -10.01
CA MET A 45 7.25 3.13 -8.67
C MET A 45 6.96 1.75 -8.09
N SER A 46 8.01 0.97 -7.84
CA SER A 46 7.86 -0.31 -7.12
C SER A 46 7.85 0.02 -5.64
N LEU A 47 6.83 -0.41 -4.90
CA LEU A 47 6.98 -0.55 -3.45
C LEU A 47 8.21 -1.43 -3.18
N ASP A 48 9.02 -1.07 -2.18
CA ASP A 48 10.28 -1.76 -1.95
C ASP A 48 9.99 -3.17 -1.38
N PRO A 49 10.37 -4.26 -2.08
CA PRO A 49 10.22 -5.61 -1.56
C PRO A 49 10.92 -5.80 -0.20
N ALA A 50 11.87 -4.94 0.17
CA ALA A 50 12.57 -4.97 1.44
C ALA A 50 11.70 -4.58 2.65
N ASP A 51 10.43 -4.20 2.48
CA ASP A 51 9.55 -3.82 3.59
C ASP A 51 8.90 -5.02 4.29
N TRP A 52 8.70 -6.12 3.57
CA TRP A 52 7.96 -7.28 4.03
C TRP A 52 8.72 -8.58 3.83
N LYS A 53 8.48 -9.56 4.71
CA LYS A 53 8.97 -10.94 4.54
C LYS A 53 7.88 -11.93 4.92
N LEU A 54 7.89 -13.08 4.27
CA LEU A 54 7.05 -14.22 4.62
C LEU A 54 7.80 -15.14 5.58
N LEU A 55 7.18 -15.44 6.71
CA LEU A 55 7.63 -16.43 7.67
C LEU A 55 6.72 -17.65 7.55
N SER A 56 7.31 -18.82 7.25
CA SER A 56 6.56 -20.08 7.32
C SER A 56 6.23 -20.38 8.78
N ARG A 57 4.96 -20.67 9.06
CA ARG A 57 4.58 -21.20 10.36
C ARG A 57 4.92 -22.68 10.40
N ARG A 58 6.07 -23.02 11.00
CA ARG A 58 6.56 -24.43 11.05
C ARG A 58 5.66 -25.37 11.84
N ASP A 59 4.65 -24.86 12.55
CA ASP A 59 3.76 -25.61 13.44
C ASP A 59 2.36 -25.87 12.86
N GLN A 60 2.06 -25.40 11.64
CA GLN A 60 0.79 -25.70 10.96
C GLN A 60 0.94 -26.76 9.87
N VAL A 61 0.00 -27.70 9.85
CA VAL A 61 -0.10 -28.81 8.88
C VAL A 61 -0.34 -28.30 7.45
N ASP A 62 -0.81 -27.06 7.36
CA ASP A 62 -1.38 -26.39 6.20
C ASP A 62 -0.36 -25.54 5.43
N GLY A 63 0.87 -25.37 5.97
CA GLY A 63 1.92 -24.56 5.33
C GLY A 63 1.64 -23.05 5.30
N ALA A 64 0.77 -22.55 6.16
CA ALA A 64 0.38 -21.14 6.17
C ALA A 64 1.60 -20.20 6.36
N LEU A 65 1.63 -19.15 5.54
CA LEU A 65 2.63 -18.10 5.61
C LEU A 65 2.10 -16.94 6.46
N THR A 66 3.01 -16.24 7.14
CA THR A 66 2.69 -15.04 7.90
C THR A 66 3.62 -13.92 7.48
N LEU A 67 3.06 -12.79 7.09
CA LEU A 67 3.78 -11.56 6.80
C LEU A 67 4.34 -10.97 8.09
N ALA A 68 5.61 -10.61 8.05
CA ALA A 68 6.27 -9.82 9.06
C ALA A 68 6.95 -8.62 8.39
N ALA A 69 7.09 -7.52 9.14
CA ALA A 69 7.98 -6.47 8.72
C ALA A 69 9.39 -7.05 8.53
N ALA A 70 10.04 -6.70 7.42
CA ALA A 70 11.36 -7.20 7.13
C ALA A 70 12.41 -6.58 8.07
N GLU A 71 12.28 -5.28 8.35
CA GLU A 71 13.13 -4.54 9.29
C GLU A 71 12.97 -5.06 10.74
N ALA A 72 14.09 -5.44 11.35
CA ALA A 72 14.12 -5.93 12.72
C ALA A 72 13.68 -4.82 13.69
N GLY A 73 12.76 -5.15 14.61
CA GLY A 73 12.24 -4.19 15.59
C GLY A 73 11.10 -3.30 15.10
N THR A 74 10.69 -3.41 13.83
CA THR A 74 9.42 -2.82 13.36
C THR A 74 8.28 -3.78 13.64
N GLU A 75 7.24 -3.33 14.34
CA GLU A 75 6.00 -4.08 14.47
C GLU A 75 5.04 -3.78 13.31
N ALA A 76 4.34 -4.83 12.86
CA ALA A 76 3.23 -4.69 11.94
C ALA A 76 1.92 -4.64 12.74
N GLN A 77 1.14 -3.59 12.54
CA GLN A 77 -0.20 -3.50 13.10
C GLN A 77 -1.21 -4.09 12.11
N VAL A 78 -2.16 -4.88 12.62
CA VAL A 78 -3.30 -5.34 11.81
C VAL A 78 -4.37 -4.26 11.87
N VAL A 79 -4.75 -3.75 10.70
CA VAL A 79 -5.82 -2.77 10.54
C VAL A 79 -6.97 -3.45 9.81
N THR A 80 -8.16 -3.39 10.38
CA THR A 80 -9.38 -3.88 9.74
C THR A 80 -10.16 -2.70 9.17
N VAL A 81 -10.53 -2.80 7.90
CA VAL A 81 -11.16 -1.74 7.13
C VAL A 81 -12.39 -2.29 6.42
N THR A 82 -13.54 -1.63 6.55
CA THR A 82 -14.75 -1.97 5.79
C THR A 82 -14.79 -1.13 4.53
N ILE A 83 -14.82 -1.79 3.37
CA ILE A 83 -15.04 -1.18 2.07
C ILE A 83 -16.53 -1.35 1.71
N PRO A 84 -17.32 -0.28 1.58
CA PRO A 84 -18.72 -0.41 1.15
C PRO A 84 -18.78 -0.97 -0.26
N ARG A 85 -19.74 -1.85 -0.55
CA ARG A 85 -19.91 -2.50 -1.84
C ARG A 85 -21.37 -2.88 -2.01
N SER A 86 -21.87 -2.82 -3.25
CA SER A 86 -23.26 -3.13 -3.60
C SER A 86 -23.34 -3.65 -5.03
N ASP A 87 -24.50 -4.17 -5.43
CA ASP A 87 -24.70 -4.67 -6.80
C ASP A 87 -24.49 -3.60 -7.87
N ASP A 88 -24.86 -2.34 -7.59
CA ASP A 88 -24.65 -1.20 -8.50
C ASP A 88 -23.20 -0.69 -8.51
N ALA A 89 -22.40 -1.07 -7.50
CA ALA A 89 -21.00 -0.72 -7.38
C ALA A 89 -20.20 -1.93 -6.87
N PRO A 90 -20.00 -2.96 -7.71
CA PRO A 90 -19.46 -4.25 -7.28
C PRO A 90 -17.92 -4.28 -7.23
N SER A 91 -17.23 -3.19 -7.57
CA SER A 91 -15.76 -3.10 -7.44
C SER A 91 -15.36 -2.74 -6.01
N LEU A 92 -14.18 -3.18 -5.56
CA LEU A 92 -13.59 -2.68 -4.32
C LEU A 92 -12.84 -1.37 -4.53
N GLY A 93 -12.52 -1.00 -5.77
CA GLY A 93 -11.77 0.23 -6.07
C GLY A 93 -10.34 0.22 -5.56
N LEU A 94 -9.70 -0.96 -5.50
CA LEU A 94 -8.31 -1.12 -5.07
C LEU A 94 -7.35 -1.14 -6.26
N LEU A 95 -6.25 -0.43 -6.13
CA LEU A 95 -5.06 -0.61 -6.95
C LEU A 95 -4.08 -1.46 -6.14
N LEU A 96 -3.71 -2.61 -6.68
CA LEU A 96 -2.91 -3.62 -5.99
C LEU A 96 -1.61 -3.85 -6.77
N ASP A 97 -0.52 -4.04 -6.03
CA ASP A 97 0.78 -4.44 -6.55
C ASP A 97 1.27 -5.74 -5.90
N GLU A 98 1.98 -6.54 -6.69
CA GLU A 98 2.63 -7.77 -6.23
C GLU A 98 4.10 -7.48 -5.99
N ILE A 99 4.42 -7.14 -4.75
CA ILE A 99 5.74 -6.61 -4.39
C ILE A 99 6.79 -7.70 -4.22
N ALA A 100 6.37 -8.96 -4.03
CA ALA A 100 7.24 -10.12 -4.04
C ALA A 100 6.47 -11.37 -4.46
N THR A 101 7.13 -12.29 -5.18
CA THR A 101 6.57 -13.59 -5.58
C THR A 101 7.67 -14.65 -5.67
N SER A 102 7.35 -15.88 -5.25
CA SER A 102 8.23 -17.04 -5.31
C SER A 102 7.42 -18.34 -5.30
N GLY A 103 7.24 -18.93 -6.48
CA GLY A 103 6.38 -20.12 -6.64
C GLY A 103 4.93 -19.77 -6.31
N ASP A 104 4.31 -20.53 -5.41
CA ASP A 104 2.93 -20.31 -4.97
C ASP A 104 2.81 -19.28 -3.83
N ALA A 105 3.92 -18.64 -3.44
CA ALA A 105 3.95 -17.63 -2.40
C ALA A 105 4.06 -16.22 -3.00
N GLY A 106 3.35 -15.25 -2.44
CA GLY A 106 3.42 -13.85 -2.86
C GLY A 106 3.08 -12.85 -1.75
N ILE A 107 3.39 -11.59 -2.00
CA ILE A 107 3.01 -10.47 -1.16
C ILE A 107 2.29 -9.46 -2.04
N VAL A 108 1.00 -9.26 -1.76
CA VAL A 108 0.16 -8.28 -2.44
C VAL A 108 -0.13 -7.13 -1.49
N ALA A 109 0.16 -5.92 -1.95
CA ALA A 109 -0.04 -4.70 -1.19
C ALA A 109 -0.96 -3.73 -1.94
N VAL A 110 -1.60 -2.84 -1.18
CA VAL A 110 -2.27 -1.67 -1.74
C VAL A 110 -1.21 -0.75 -2.30
N GLU A 111 -1.34 -0.39 -3.58
CA GLU A 111 -0.56 0.68 -4.23
C GLU A 111 -1.33 2.01 -4.16
N GLY A 112 -2.66 1.92 -4.20
CA GLY A 112 -3.54 3.07 -4.15
C GLY A 112 -5.00 2.68 -4.31
N LEU A 113 -5.83 3.67 -4.61
CA LEU A 113 -7.27 3.52 -4.78
C LEU A 113 -7.69 4.05 -6.15
N VAL A 114 -8.73 3.44 -6.72
CA VAL A 114 -9.37 3.96 -7.93
C VAL A 114 -10.13 5.24 -7.56
N GLU A 115 -9.88 6.34 -8.26
CA GLU A 115 -10.56 7.62 -8.05
C GLU A 115 -12.09 7.46 -8.14
N GLY A 116 -12.81 7.92 -7.11
CA GLY A 116 -14.27 7.77 -6.99
C GLY A 116 -14.74 6.34 -6.67
N GLY A 117 -13.81 5.40 -6.53
CA GLY A 117 -14.07 3.99 -6.23
C GLY A 117 -14.51 3.76 -4.79
N ASN A 118 -14.96 2.54 -4.50
CA ASN A 118 -15.46 2.18 -3.18
C ASN A 118 -14.38 2.18 -2.09
N GLY A 119 -13.12 1.89 -2.44
CA GLY A 119 -12.00 1.95 -1.51
C GLY A 119 -11.77 3.34 -0.91
N GLU A 120 -12.11 4.43 -1.62
CA GLU A 120 -12.02 5.80 -1.08
C GLU A 120 -13.10 6.08 -0.02
N LYS A 121 -14.17 5.28 0.01
CA LYS A 121 -15.31 5.40 0.93
C LYS A 121 -15.18 4.46 2.14
N ALA A 122 -14.04 3.80 2.28
CA ALA A 122 -13.80 2.84 3.33
C ALA A 122 -13.87 3.47 4.73
N THR A 123 -14.21 2.68 5.75
CA THR A 123 -14.37 3.16 7.14
C THR A 123 -13.07 3.65 7.79
N ALA A 124 -11.93 3.29 7.20
CA ALA A 124 -10.61 3.75 7.56
C ALA A 124 -9.73 3.83 6.30
N PRO A 125 -8.68 4.67 6.27
CA PRO A 125 -7.84 4.80 5.10
C PRO A 125 -7.05 3.51 4.85
N LEU A 126 -7.11 3.02 3.61
CA LEU A 126 -6.13 2.08 3.05
C LEU A 126 -4.99 2.90 2.47
N LEU A 127 -3.76 2.53 2.81
CA LEU A 127 -2.56 3.29 2.46
C LEU A 127 -1.67 2.46 1.53
N PRO A 128 -0.91 3.13 0.63
CA PRO A 128 0.16 2.47 -0.10
C PRO A 128 1.09 1.68 0.84
N GLY A 129 1.39 0.44 0.49
CA GLY A 129 2.21 -0.48 1.28
C GLY A 129 1.44 -1.32 2.32
N ASP A 130 0.13 -1.13 2.47
CA ASP A 130 -0.71 -2.02 3.29
C ASP A 130 -0.77 -3.40 2.64
N ALA A 131 -0.19 -4.41 3.31
CA ALA A 131 -0.18 -5.77 2.80
C ALA A 131 -1.50 -6.48 3.14
N LEU A 132 -2.14 -7.10 2.14
CA LEU A 132 -3.41 -7.80 2.32
C LEU A 132 -3.22 -9.08 3.15
N VAL A 133 -4.09 -9.29 4.14
CA VAL A 133 -4.03 -10.45 5.05
C VAL A 133 -5.25 -11.35 4.93
N ALA A 134 -6.44 -10.74 4.98
CA ALA A 134 -7.70 -11.48 4.90
C ALA A 134 -8.82 -10.57 4.42
N ALA A 135 -9.92 -11.17 3.94
CA ALA A 135 -11.13 -10.44 3.63
C ALA A 135 -12.37 -11.25 4.02
N ALA A 136 -13.45 -10.59 4.41
CA ALA A 136 -14.72 -11.22 4.74
C ALA A 136 -15.89 -10.34 4.30
N GLU A 137 -17.07 -10.93 4.08
CA GLU A 137 -18.29 -10.14 3.91
C GLU A 137 -18.62 -9.40 5.20
N GLU A 138 -19.08 -8.15 5.08
CA GLU A 138 -19.53 -7.34 6.19
C GLU A 138 -20.65 -8.06 6.95
N GLY A 139 -20.52 -8.10 8.29
CA GLY A 139 -21.42 -8.86 9.16
C GLY A 139 -21.15 -10.37 9.21
N LYS A 140 -20.19 -10.91 8.45
CA LYS A 140 -19.82 -12.35 8.45
C LYS A 140 -18.30 -12.59 8.62
N PRO A 141 -17.68 -12.13 9.73
CA PRO A 141 -16.22 -12.22 9.90
C PRO A 141 -15.67 -13.65 9.99
N THR A 142 -16.49 -14.64 10.33
CA THR A 142 -16.06 -16.05 10.48
C THR A 142 -15.99 -16.82 9.15
N THR A 143 -16.53 -16.27 8.06
CA THR A 143 -16.54 -16.91 6.73
C THR A 143 -15.58 -16.22 5.76
N GLY A 144 -14.53 -15.59 6.29
CA GLY A 144 -13.53 -14.87 5.50
C GLY A 144 -12.60 -15.79 4.72
N VAL A 145 -11.88 -15.18 3.78
CA VAL A 145 -10.81 -15.78 2.99
C VAL A 145 -9.46 -15.25 3.48
N SER A 146 -8.46 -16.13 3.53
CA SER A 146 -7.07 -15.72 3.74
C SER A 146 -6.48 -15.21 2.43
N LEU A 147 -5.74 -14.10 2.51
CA LEU A 147 -5.03 -13.46 1.40
C LEU A 147 -3.51 -13.43 1.66
N GLU A 148 -3.11 -13.62 2.90
CA GLU A 148 -1.73 -13.55 3.35
C GLU A 148 -0.85 -14.61 2.68
N GLY A 149 0.27 -14.17 2.10
CA GLY A 149 1.22 -15.05 1.45
C GLY A 149 0.81 -15.57 0.07
N LEU A 150 -0.31 -15.09 -0.49
CA LEU A 150 -0.78 -15.48 -1.80
C LEU A 150 -0.24 -14.55 -2.91
N PRO A 151 0.03 -15.08 -4.11
CA PRO A 151 0.33 -14.27 -5.28
C PRO A 151 -0.91 -13.51 -5.77
N PHE A 152 -0.70 -12.51 -6.61
CA PHE A 152 -1.73 -11.57 -7.07
C PHE A 152 -2.99 -12.26 -7.59
N ASP A 153 -2.83 -13.21 -8.51
CA ASP A 153 -3.96 -13.85 -9.18
C ASP A 153 -4.82 -14.65 -8.18
N SER A 154 -4.19 -15.32 -7.21
CA SER A 154 -4.88 -16.02 -6.13
C SER A 154 -5.57 -15.05 -5.17
N VAL A 155 -4.99 -13.89 -4.87
CA VAL A 155 -5.68 -12.85 -4.09
C VAL A 155 -6.94 -12.37 -4.79
N VAL A 156 -6.87 -12.09 -6.10
CA VAL A 156 -8.03 -11.67 -6.89
C VAL A 156 -9.10 -12.76 -6.95
N GLU A 157 -8.70 -14.02 -7.13
CA GLU A 157 -9.62 -15.17 -7.10
C GLU A 157 -10.37 -15.26 -5.77
N ARG A 158 -9.66 -15.16 -4.64
CA ARG A 158 -10.26 -15.21 -3.29
C ARG A 158 -11.17 -14.03 -3.01
N LEU A 159 -10.79 -12.81 -3.41
CA LEU A 159 -11.65 -11.64 -3.28
C LEU A 159 -12.91 -11.78 -4.15
N SER A 160 -12.79 -12.43 -5.31
CA SER A 160 -13.92 -12.66 -6.24
C SER A 160 -14.92 -13.69 -5.73
N SER A 161 -14.53 -14.54 -4.76
CA SER A 161 -15.47 -15.49 -4.14
C SER A 161 -16.37 -14.84 -3.08
N LEU A 162 -16.13 -13.58 -2.71
CA LEU A 162 -16.99 -12.81 -1.80
C LEU A 162 -18.13 -12.15 -2.59
N SER A 163 -19.31 -12.06 -1.98
CA SER A 163 -20.48 -11.42 -2.59
C SER A 163 -20.19 -10.00 -3.10
N SER A 164 -20.71 -9.70 -4.30
CA SER A 164 -20.69 -8.35 -4.86
C SER A 164 -21.72 -7.40 -4.24
N ALA A 165 -22.72 -7.95 -3.56
CA ALA A 165 -23.87 -7.20 -3.06
C ALA A 165 -23.65 -6.58 -1.67
N VAL A 166 -22.57 -6.97 -0.97
CA VAL A 166 -22.33 -6.63 0.43
C VAL A 166 -20.94 -6.05 0.58
N GLY A 167 -20.78 -5.10 1.52
CA GLY A 167 -19.49 -4.55 1.92
C GLY A 167 -18.48 -5.65 2.27
N VAL A 168 -17.20 -5.33 2.12
CA VAL A 168 -16.10 -6.26 2.40
C VAL A 168 -15.23 -5.69 3.52
N VAL A 169 -15.03 -6.49 4.56
CA VAL A 169 -14.09 -6.20 5.64
C VAL A 169 -12.74 -6.78 5.25
N VAL A 170 -11.77 -5.90 4.96
CA VAL A 170 -10.39 -6.26 4.62
C VAL A 170 -9.50 -6.06 5.84
N SER A 171 -8.72 -7.07 6.17
CA SER A 171 -7.63 -6.95 7.15
C SER A 171 -6.31 -6.77 6.41
N VAL A 172 -5.57 -5.74 6.80
CA VAL A 172 -4.23 -5.44 6.26
C VAL A 172 -3.20 -5.40 7.37
N LYS A 173 -1.96 -5.71 7.01
CA LYS A 173 -0.80 -5.40 7.84
C LYS A 173 -0.19 -4.09 7.36
N ARG A 174 -0.07 -3.16 8.29
CA ARG A 174 0.58 -1.87 8.09
C ARG A 174 1.83 -1.82 8.95
N ARG A 175 2.93 -1.32 8.39
CA ARG A 175 4.13 -1.03 9.18
C ARG A 175 3.80 0.12 10.14
N ALA A 176 4.07 -0.05 11.43
CA ALA A 176 4.15 1.09 12.33
C ALA A 176 5.39 1.89 11.94
N HIS A 177 5.24 2.89 11.06
CA HIS A 177 6.34 3.83 10.83
C HIS A 177 6.62 4.55 12.16
N SER A 178 7.81 4.32 12.72
CA SER A 178 8.40 5.34 13.59
C SER A 178 8.53 6.60 12.73
N HIS A 179 8.10 7.75 13.24
CA HIS A 179 8.33 9.02 12.57
C HIS A 179 9.85 9.18 12.37
N SER A 180 10.35 8.88 11.17
CA SER A 180 11.67 9.33 10.77
C SER A 180 11.55 10.85 10.60
N HIS A 181 11.94 11.58 11.66
CA HIS A 181 12.28 12.99 11.53
C HIS A 181 13.29 13.10 10.39
N SER A 182 12.91 13.75 9.30
CA SER A 182 13.85 14.17 8.28
C SER A 182 14.82 15.17 8.92
N HIS A 183 16.00 14.69 9.29
CA HIS A 183 17.14 15.55 9.52
C HIS A 183 17.61 16.09 8.16
N SER A 184 17.13 17.28 7.78
CA SER A 184 17.89 18.16 6.89
C SER A 184 17.46 19.61 7.04
N HIS A 185 18.15 20.35 7.92
CA HIS A 185 18.44 21.75 7.64
C HIS A 185 19.71 22.18 8.37
N ALA A 186 20.87 21.75 7.86
CA ALA A 186 22.09 22.51 8.09
C ALA A 186 22.04 23.75 7.18
N PRO A 187 22.09 24.98 7.70
CA PRO A 187 22.18 26.16 6.85
C PRO A 187 23.55 26.20 6.14
N PRO A 188 23.62 26.74 4.91
CA PRO A 188 24.88 26.82 4.17
C PRO A 188 25.84 27.79 4.87
N LEU A 189 27.05 27.32 5.18
CA LEU A 189 28.19 28.15 5.55
C LEU A 189 28.53 29.05 4.36
N THR A 190 28.07 30.30 4.41
CA THR A 190 28.48 31.31 3.45
C THR A 190 29.79 31.91 3.93
N HIS A 191 30.88 31.62 3.21
CA HIS A 191 32.14 32.33 3.34
C HIS A 191 31.93 33.79 2.93
N ALA A 192 32.10 34.73 3.87
CA ALA A 192 32.34 36.12 3.56
C ALA A 192 33.57 36.60 4.35
N HIS A 193 34.64 36.75 3.59
CA HIS A 193 35.91 37.35 3.94
C HIS A 193 35.66 38.81 4.38
N THR A 194 36.04 39.18 5.61
CA THR A 194 36.44 40.57 5.88
C THR A 194 37.67 40.56 6.79
N GLN A 195 38.79 40.74 6.11
CA GLN A 195 40.10 40.99 6.67
C GLN A 195 40.15 42.43 7.20
N THR A 196 40.32 42.60 8.51
CA THR A 196 40.96 43.81 9.05
C THR A 196 41.89 43.44 10.18
N SER A 197 43.17 43.46 9.83
CA SER A 197 44.34 43.37 10.69
C SER A 197 44.45 44.60 11.59
N ARG A 198 44.73 44.41 12.89
CA ARG A 198 45.78 45.15 13.62
C ARG A 198 46.07 44.57 15.03
N ARG A 199 47.29 44.02 15.13
CA ARG A 199 48.31 44.11 16.21
C ARG A 199 47.94 43.93 17.70
N SER A 200 48.63 42.93 18.27
CA SER A 200 49.42 42.93 19.52
C SER A 200 48.85 43.55 20.80
N SER A 201 48.80 42.77 21.89
CA SER A 201 49.91 42.65 22.88
C SER A 201 49.48 41.77 24.06
N HIS A 202 50.49 41.21 24.73
CA HIS A 202 50.43 40.36 25.92
C HIS A 202 49.54 40.86 27.07
N LEU A 203 48.99 39.94 27.86
CA LEU A 203 49.32 39.81 29.30
C LEU A 203 48.60 38.63 29.98
N LEU A 204 49.42 37.75 30.56
CA LEU A 204 49.04 36.85 31.65
C LEU A 204 48.50 37.62 32.85
N LYS A 205 47.50 37.05 33.52
CA LYS A 205 47.35 37.19 34.99
C LYS A 205 46.64 35.97 35.56
N LEU A 206 47.43 35.07 36.15
CA LEU A 206 47.00 34.25 37.28
C LEU A 206 46.65 35.18 38.45
N SER A 207 45.62 34.84 39.21
CA SER A 207 45.51 35.25 40.61
C SER A 207 44.90 34.08 41.39
N LEU A 208 45.43 33.94 42.61
CA LEU A 208 45.34 32.82 43.54
C LEU A 208 43.91 32.44 43.92
#